data_AF-A0A9X3CIZ2-F1
#
_entry.id   AF-A0A9X3CIZ2-F1
#
_cell.length_a   1.000
_cell.length_b   1.000
_cell.length_c   1.000
_cell.angle_alpha   90.00
_cell.angle_beta   90.00
_cell.angle_gamma   90.00
#
_symmetry.space_group_name_H-M   'P 1'
#
loop_
_entity.id
_entity.type
_entity.pdbx_description
1 polymer ?
#
loop_
_entity_poly.entity_id
_entity_poly.type
_entity_poly.pdbx_seq_one_letter_code
_entity_poly.pdbx_strand_id
1 'polypeptide(L)'
;MCIDTKWGMTPNIPLAQQLAKRDVPSLVYNAVNLEGVAMTLPEVQTILDGITVGGHRISDQNMAQNQAKTWQYIFELVNSGSFSFSKETA
;
A
#
# COMPACT_ATOMS: atom_id res chain seq x y z
N MET A 1 -8.45 3.70 -26.20
CA MET A 1 -7.93 4.48 -25.07
C MET A 1 -9.12 4.82 -24.19
N CYS A 2 -9.19 4.33 -22.94
CA CYS A 2 -10.30 4.68 -22.07
C CYS A 2 -10.13 6.14 -21.63
N ILE A 3 -11.10 6.99 -21.94
CA ILE A 3 -11.11 8.40 -21.55
C ILE A 3 -12.01 8.50 -20.32
N ASP A 4 -11.55 9.23 -19.30
CA ASP A 4 -12.39 9.50 -18.13
C ASP A 4 -13.66 10.25 -18.54
N THR A 5 -14.83 9.75 -18.12
CA THR A 5 -16.13 10.26 -18.55
C THR A 5 -16.54 11.55 -17.86
N LYS A 6 -15.87 11.93 -16.75
CA LYS A 6 -16.23 13.10 -15.95
C LYS A 6 -15.41 14.35 -16.31
N TRP A 7 -14.12 14.18 -16.52
CA TRP A 7 -13.12 15.23 -16.67
C TRP A 7 -12.45 15.21 -18.05
N GLY A 8 -12.71 14.20 -18.88
CA GLY A 8 -12.12 14.08 -20.21
C GLY A 8 -10.60 13.85 -20.20
N MET A 9 -10.04 13.43 -19.06
CA MET A 9 -8.62 13.21 -18.91
C MET A 9 -8.20 11.87 -19.49
N THR A 10 -7.08 11.86 -20.20
CA THR A 10 -6.41 10.62 -20.64
C THR A 10 -5.67 10.01 -19.44
N PRO A 11 -5.93 8.75 -19.07
CA PRO A 11 -5.22 8.09 -17.98
C PRO A 11 -3.71 8.02 -18.22
N ASN A 12 -2.92 8.43 -17.22
CA ASN A 12 -1.47 8.24 -17.19
C ASN A 12 -1.13 7.13 -16.19
N ILE A 13 -1.13 5.89 -16.67
CA ILE A 13 -0.89 4.70 -15.84
C ILE A 13 0.48 4.75 -15.16
N PRO A 14 1.60 5.05 -15.87
CA PRO A 14 2.91 5.16 -15.22
C PRO A 14 2.96 6.17 -14.07
N LEU A 15 2.37 7.36 -14.27
CA LEU A 15 2.33 8.39 -13.24
C LEU A 15 1.47 7.94 -12.04
N ALA A 16 0.30 7.36 -12.30
CA ALA A 16 -0.58 6.86 -11.25
C ALA A 16 0.12 5.78 -10.39
N GLN A 17 0.83 4.85 -11.03
CA GLN A 17 1.62 3.84 -10.33
C GLN A 17 2.75 4.46 -9.50
N GLN A 18 3.47 5.45 -10.03
CA GLN A 18 4.52 6.14 -9.30
C GLN A 18 3.98 6.86 -8.06
N LEU A 19 2.87 7.59 -8.21
CA LEU A 19 2.22 8.31 -7.11
C LEU A 19 1.73 7.33 -6.03
N ALA A 20 1.09 6.23 -6.43
CA ALA A 20 0.65 5.20 -5.50
C ALA A 20 1.82 4.59 -4.72
N LYS A 21 2.93 4.23 -5.38
CA LYS A 21 4.14 3.71 -4.72
C LYS A 21 4.74 4.68 -3.73
N ARG A 22 4.82 5.97 -4.08
CA ARG A 22 5.31 7.03 -3.19
C ARG A 22 4.50 7.13 -1.90
N ASP A 23 3.18 6.90 -1.98
CA ASP A 23 2.27 7.10 -0.86
C ASP A 23 2.14 5.85 0.05
N VAL A 24 2.67 4.69 -0.36
CA VAL A 24 2.63 3.42 0.42
C VAL A 24 3.06 3.58 1.88
N PRO A 25 4.17 4.28 2.22
CA PRO A 25 4.55 4.43 3.63
C PRO A 25 3.47 5.12 4.47
N SER A 26 2.83 6.15 3.91
CA SER A 26 1.73 6.85 4.60
C SER A 26 0.48 5.98 4.72
N LEU A 27 0.19 5.19 3.68
CA LEU A 27 -0.95 4.27 3.67
C LEU A 27 -0.79 3.15 4.71
N VAL A 28 0.38 2.54 4.79
CA VAL A 28 0.70 1.52 5.80
C VAL A 28 0.69 2.12 7.20
N TYR A 29 1.29 3.30 7.39
CA TYR A 29 1.27 4.01 8.67
C TYR A 29 -0.16 4.28 9.17
N ASN A 30 -1.03 4.78 8.29
CA ASN A 30 -2.42 5.05 8.65
C ASN A 30 -3.18 3.76 8.99
N ALA A 31 -2.99 2.69 8.20
CA ALA A 31 -3.65 1.41 8.43
C ALA A 31 -3.23 0.79 9.78
N VAL A 32 -1.93 0.74 10.06
CA VAL A 32 -1.39 0.16 11.29
C VAL A 32 -1.85 0.93 12.54
N ASN A 33 -1.89 2.26 12.48
CA ASN A 33 -2.41 3.07 13.59
C ASN A 33 -3.93 2.92 13.75
N LEU A 34 -4.68 2.74 12.67
CA LEU A 34 -6.12 2.46 12.73
C LEU A 34 -6.41 1.12 13.45
N GLU A 35 -5.52 0.14 13.27
CA GLU A 35 -5.55 -1.16 13.96
C GLU A 35 -5.02 -1.09 15.41
N GLY A 36 -4.73 0.10 15.92
CA GLY A 36 -4.31 0.31 17.31
C GLY A 36 -2.82 0.07 17.58
N VAL A 37 -2.00 -0.09 16.54
CA VAL A 37 -0.54 -0.19 16.69
C VAL A 37 0.08 1.19 16.60
N ALA A 38 0.57 1.68 17.73
CA ALA A 38 1.25 2.96 17.83
C ALA A 38 2.66 2.89 17.23
N MET A 39 2.75 2.97 15.90
CA MET A 39 4.01 3.13 15.17
C MET A 39 4.12 4.50 14.55
N THR A 40 5.33 5.06 14.52
CA THR A 40 5.66 6.28 13.81
C THR A 40 5.92 6.02 12.33
N LEU A 41 5.80 7.06 11.50
CA LEU A 41 6.08 6.93 10.06
C LEU A 41 7.52 6.47 9.75
N PRO A 42 8.58 6.97 10.43
CA PRO A 42 9.95 6.46 10.22
C PRO A 42 10.12 4.98 10.57
N GLU A 43 9.44 4.48 11.60
CA GLU A 43 9.48 3.05 11.95
C GLU A 43 8.81 2.21 10.88
N VAL A 44 7.66 2.65 10.35
CA VAL A 44 7.00 1.98 9.22
C VAL A 44 7.92 1.96 8.00
N GLN A 45 8.58 3.06 7.66
CA GLN A 45 9.56 3.11 6.57
C GLN A 45 10.69 2.11 6.78
N THR A 46 11.22 2.02 8.00
CA THR A 46 12.27 1.05 8.37
C THR A 46 11.81 -0.40 8.10
N ILE A 47 10.57 -0.74 8.47
CA ILE A 47 9.97 -2.05 8.19
C ILE A 47 9.79 -2.29 6.69
N LEU A 48 9.39 -1.25 5.93
CA LEU A 48 9.26 -1.32 4.47
C LEU A 48 10.60 -1.53 3.77
N ASP A 49 11.69 -1.00 4.33
CA ASP A 49 13.05 -1.23 3.87
C ASP A 49 13.59 -2.63 4.26
N GLY A 50 12.77 -3.45 4.93
CA GLY A 50 13.14 -4.80 5.36
C GLY A 50 13.97 -4.84 6.64
N ILE A 51 14.02 -3.73 7.38
CA ILE A 51 14.79 -3.57 8.62
C ILE A 51 13.83 -3.70 9.83
N THR A 52 14.29 -4.35 10.90
CA THR A 52 13.49 -4.49 12.12
C THR A 52 13.52 -3.23 12.97
N VAL A 53 12.45 -3.02 13.76
CA VAL A 53 12.34 -1.89 14.69
C VAL A 53 12.23 -2.45 16.11
N GLY A 54 12.94 -1.85 17.07
CA GLY A 54 12.85 -2.23 18.48
C GLY A 54 11.61 -1.66 19.18
N GLY A 55 11.24 -2.19 20.35
CA GLY A 55 10.22 -1.57 21.21
C GLY A 55 8.75 -1.89 20.88
N HIS A 56 8.49 -2.65 19.80
CA HIS A 56 7.15 -3.11 19.42
C HIS A 56 6.97 -4.61 19.66
N ARG A 57 5.73 -5.06 19.87
CA ARG A 57 5.45 -6.51 19.88
C ARG A 57 5.70 -7.06 18.48
N ILE A 58 6.09 -8.33 18.41
CA ILE A 58 6.28 -9.02 17.12
C ILE A 58 4.99 -9.02 16.30
N SER A 59 3.83 -9.15 16.94
CA SER A 59 2.51 -9.04 16.29
C SER A 59 2.33 -7.71 15.56
N ASP A 60 2.80 -6.62 16.16
CA ASP A 60 2.59 -5.26 15.68
C ASP A 60 3.47 -5.01 14.45
N GLN A 61 4.73 -5.47 14.51
CA GLN A 61 5.63 -5.46 13.35
C GLN A 61 5.12 -6.32 12.21
N ASN A 62 4.60 -7.51 12.52
CA ASN A 62 4.02 -8.39 11.51
C ASN A 62 2.80 -7.75 10.85
N MET A 63 1.98 -6.98 11.58
CA MET A 63 0.86 -6.27 10.99
C MET A 63 1.32 -5.20 9.99
N ALA A 64 2.31 -4.38 10.35
CA ALA A 64 2.90 -3.41 9.41
C ALA A 64 3.52 -4.10 8.19
N GLN A 65 4.23 -5.20 8.38
CA GLN A 65 4.82 -5.98 7.29
C GLN A 65 3.75 -6.61 6.39
N ASN A 66 2.64 -7.09 6.95
CA ASN A 66 1.53 -7.65 6.17
C ASN A 66 0.85 -6.57 5.33
N GLN A 67 0.60 -5.39 5.90
CA GLN A 67 0.07 -4.24 5.14
C GLN A 67 1.00 -3.85 3.98
N ALA A 68 2.32 -3.87 4.20
CA ALA A 68 3.31 -3.65 3.14
C ALA A 68 3.22 -4.68 2.01
N LYS A 69 3.16 -5.98 2.36
CA LYS A 69 3.03 -7.09 1.42
C LYS A 69 1.74 -7.01 0.61
N THR A 70 0.63 -6.57 1.22
CA THR A 70 -0.63 -6.33 0.52
C THR A 70 -0.47 -5.30 -0.60
N TRP A 71 0.23 -4.19 -0.36
CA TRP A 71 0.50 -3.20 -1.41
C TRP A 71 1.39 -3.75 -2.53
N GLN A 72 2.42 -4.54 -2.19
CA GLN A 72 3.26 -5.22 -3.18
C GLN A 72 2.41 -6.14 -4.08
N TYR A 73 1.54 -6.95 -3.47
CA TYR A 73 0.63 -7.84 -4.19
C TYR A 73 -0.36 -7.08 -5.08
N ILE A 74 -0.94 -5.97 -4.59
CA ILE A 74 -1.82 -5.12 -5.41
C ILE A 74 -1.07 -4.59 -6.64
N PHE A 75 0.18 -4.14 -6.48
CA PHE A 75 0.97 -3.68 -7.63
C PHE A 75 1.27 -4.81 -8.61
N GLU A 76 1.55 -6.02 -8.15
CA GLU A 76 1.74 -7.19 -9.03
C GLU A 76 0.47 -7.50 -9.83
N LEU A 77 -0.70 -7.48 -9.18
CA LEU A 77 -1.98 -7.67 -9.84
C LEU A 77 -2.27 -6.57 -10.87
N VAL A 78 -2.02 -5.31 -10.52
CA VAL A 78 -2.23 -4.18 -11.44
C VAL A 78 -1.27 -4.25 -12.62
N ASN A 79 0.01 -4.56 -12.39
CA ASN A 79 1.01 -4.65 -13.44
C ASN A 79 0.77 -5.80 -14.42
N SER A 80 0.23 -6.92 -13.91
CA SER A 80 -0.14 -8.07 -14.74
C SER A 80 -1.51 -7.92 -15.42
N GLY A 81 -2.26 -6.87 -15.13
CA GLY A 81 -3.64 -6.70 -15.60
C GLY A 81 -4.64 -7.68 -14.97
N SER A 82 -4.25 -8.35 -13.89
CA SER A 82 -5.06 -9.38 -13.20
C SER A 82 -5.85 -8.83 -12.01
N PHE A 83 -5.67 -7.55 -11.67
CA PHE A 83 -6.41 -6.92 -10.58
C PHE A 83 -7.91 -6.92 -10.88
N SER A 84 -8.70 -7.48 -9.96
CA SER A 84 -10.16 -7.47 -10.01
C SER A 84 -10.74 -7.25 -8.61
N PHE A 85 -11.79 -6.44 -8.54
CA PHE A 85 -12.51 -6.18 -7.31
C PHE A 85 -13.98 -6.54 -7.53
N SER A 86 -14.40 -7.64 -6.91
CA SER A 86 -15.76 -8.14 -6.91
C SER A 86 -16.15 -8.55 -5.48
N LYS A 87 -17.38 -8.98 -5.25
CA LYS A 87 -17.80 -9.46 -3.92
C LYS A 87 -16.97 -10.65 -3.44
N GLU A 88 -16.48 -11.46 -4.37
CA GLU A 88 -15.66 -12.64 -4.11
C GLU A 88 -14.21 -12.29 -3.78
N THR A 89 -13.71 -11.15 -4.26
CA THR A 89 -12.33 -10.67 -4.04
C THR A 89 -12.22 -9.48 -3.08
N ALA A 90 -13.34 -9.07 -2.48
CA ALA A 90 -13.45 -7.96 -1.53
C ALA A 90 -13.39 -8.42 -0.06
#